data_AF-A0A959FWL5-F1
#
_entry.id   AF-A0A959FWL5-F1
#
_cell.length_a   1.000
_cell.length_b   1.000
_cell.length_c   1.000
_cell.angle_alpha   90.00
_cell.angle_beta   90.00
_cell.angle_gamma   90.00
#
_symmetry.space_group_name_H-M   'P 1'
#
loop_
_entity.id
_entity.type
_entity.pdbx_description
1 polymer ?
#
loop_
_entity_poly.entity_id
_entity_poly.type
_entity_poly.pdbx_seq_one_letter_code
_entity_poly.pdbx_strand_id
1 'polypeptide(L)'
;MKKRFWNSEKLLGLSALTVSLLTLIVFIYQTNLIRKQQYLSVYPHLHLSNIRSGALSYQFILANNGIGPAVIKEVKITKGDSVYADLVDYVDEMDLIQDSVWY
;
A
#
# COMPACT_ATOMS: atom_id res chain seq x y z
N MET A 1 9.43 43.87 52.08
CA MET A 1 10.38 43.24 51.13
C MET A 1 9.67 42.10 50.40
N LYS A 2 9.45 42.22 49.08
CA LYS A 2 8.69 41.23 48.28
C LYS A 2 9.64 40.08 47.89
N LYS A 3 9.49 38.89 48.50
CA LYS A 3 10.35 37.73 48.21
C LYS A 3 10.16 37.30 46.75
N ARG A 4 11.21 37.46 45.93
CA ARG A 4 11.23 37.05 44.52
C ARG A 4 11.28 35.52 44.46
N PHE A 5 10.12 34.90 44.24
CA PHE A 5 9.93 33.44 44.26
C PHE A 5 10.61 32.70 43.09
N TRP A 6 11.03 33.44 42.07
CA TRP A 6 11.64 32.96 40.84
C TRP A 6 13.17 33.09 40.90
N ASN A 7 13.85 31.94 40.91
CA ASN A 7 15.30 31.82 40.78
C ASN A 7 15.63 31.12 39.46
N SER A 8 16.78 31.41 38.86
CA SER A 8 17.18 30.91 37.53
C SER A 8 17.21 29.37 37.45
N GLU A 9 17.56 28.71 38.55
CA GLU A 9 17.54 27.24 38.68
C GLU A 9 16.13 26.65 38.55
N LYS A 10 15.11 27.30 39.14
CA LYS A 10 13.72 26.87 39.02
C LYS A 10 13.20 27.05 37.59
N LEU A 11 13.63 28.10 36.90
CA LEU A 11 13.26 28.34 35.51
C LEU A 11 13.87 27.31 34.57
N LEU A 12 15.13 26.93 34.80
CA LEU A 12 15.80 25.84 34.06
C LEU A 12 15.12 24.50 34.28
N GLY A 13 14.81 24.15 35.54
CA GLY A 13 14.09 22.91 35.86
C GLY A 13 12.70 22.85 35.24
N LEU A 14 11.94 23.97 35.30
CA LEU A 14 10.62 24.06 34.67
C LEU A 14 10.70 23.93 33.14
N SER A 15 11.72 24.52 32.52
CA SER A 15 11.96 24.41 31.08
C SER A 15 12.27 22.98 30.67
N ALA A 16 13.16 22.30 31.40
CA ALA A 16 13.51 20.90 31.14
C ALA A 16 12.31 19.96 31.28
N LEU A 17 11.47 20.18 32.30
CA LEU A 17 10.21 19.46 32.49
C LEU A 17 9.24 19.69 31.33
N THR A 18 9.11 20.95 30.89
CA THR A 18 8.24 21.32 29.78
C THR A 18 8.70 20.68 28.48
N VAL A 19 10.00 20.72 28.19
CA VAL A 19 10.59 20.06 27.02
C VAL A 19 10.34 18.55 27.08
N SER A 20 10.55 17.92 28.24
CA SER A 20 10.31 16.47 28.42
C SER A 20 8.85 16.08 28.21
N LEU A 21 7.91 16.94 28.61
CA LEU A 21 6.48 16.71 28.37
C LEU A 21 6.14 16.84 26.88
N LEU A 22 6.67 17.86 26.21
CA LEU A 22 6.46 18.07 24.77
C LEU A 22 7.06 16.95 23.93
N THR A 23 8.25 16.45 24.28
CA THR A 23 8.87 15.32 23.59
C THR A 23 8.05 14.04 23.75
N LEU A 24 7.50 13.78 24.94
CA LEU A 24 6.60 12.65 25.17
C LEU A 24 5.35 12.73 24.28
N ILE A 25 4.73 13.91 24.17
CA ILE A 25 3.57 14.13 23.31
C ILE A 25 3.94 13.82 21.85
N VAL A 26 5.06 14.38 21.36
CA VAL A 26 5.56 14.13 20.00
C VAL A 26 5.80 12.63 19.75
N PHE A 27 6.40 11.91 20.69
CA PHE A 27 6.63 10.47 20.56
C PHE A 27 5.34 9.66 20.50
N ILE A 28 4.31 10.03 21.26
CA ILE A 28 2.99 9.37 21.17
C ILE A 28 2.40 9.57 19.75
N TYR A 29 2.46 10.80 19.21
CA TYR A 29 2.01 11.08 17.85
C TYR A 29 2.79 10.29 16.80
N GLN A 30 4.12 10.30 16.88
CA GLN A 30 4.97 9.55 15.96
C GLN A 30 4.70 8.04 16.03
N THR A 31 4.55 7.48 17.22
CA THR A 31 4.25 6.05 17.41
C THR A 31 2.91 5.66 16.81
N ASN A 32 1.87 6.48 17.01
CA ASN A 32 0.56 6.25 16.40
C ASN A 32 0.62 6.35 14.87
N LEU A 33 1.40 7.29 14.33
CA LEU A 33 1.59 7.43 12.89
C LEU A 33 2.33 6.22 12.29
N ILE A 34 3.39 5.74 12.95
CA ILE A 34 4.14 4.55 12.53
C ILE A 34 3.23 3.31 12.53
N ARG A 35 2.40 3.13 13.58
CA ARG A 35 1.42 2.02 13.61
C ARG A 35 0.45 2.08 12.43
N LYS A 36 -0.03 3.28 12.08
CA LYS A 36 -0.92 3.47 10.93
C LYS A 36 -0.21 3.14 9.61
N GLN A 37 1.05 3.57 9.45
CA GLN A 37 1.85 3.24 8.27
C GLN A 37 2.11 1.73 8.17
N GLN A 38 2.48 1.08 9.27
CA GLN A 38 2.67 -0.38 9.31
C GLN A 38 1.41 -1.13 8.90
N TYR A 39 0.24 -0.72 9.39
CA TYR A 39 -1.03 -1.34 8.99
C TYR A 39 -1.32 -1.17 7.50
N LEU A 40 -1.08 0.02 6.95
CA LEU A 40 -1.27 0.31 5.53
C LEU A 40 -0.30 -0.48 4.64
N SER A 41 0.95 -0.69 5.08
CA SER A 41 1.91 -1.48 4.31
C SER A 41 1.53 -2.98 4.23
N VAL A 42 0.78 -3.50 5.21
CA VAL A 42 0.32 -4.88 5.24
C VAL A 42 -0.93 -5.10 4.36
N TYR A 43 -1.56 -4.04 3.85
CA TYR A 43 -2.71 -4.20 2.97
C TYR A 43 -2.28 -4.82 1.63
N PRO A 44 -3.02 -5.81 1.08
CA PRO A 44 -2.70 -6.37 -0.23
C PRO A 44 -2.90 -5.30 -1.31
N HIS A 45 -1.90 -5.14 -2.17
CA HIS A 45 -1.92 -4.16 -3.25
C HIS A 45 -1.71 -4.88 -4.58
N LEU A 46 -2.83 -5.28 -5.19
CA LEU A 46 -2.81 -5.90 -6.51
C LEU A 46 -2.62 -4.83 -7.59
N HIS A 47 -1.66 -5.07 -8.46
CA HIS A 47 -1.36 -4.25 -9.63
C HIS A 47 -1.45 -5.13 -10.88
N LEU A 48 -2.33 -4.73 -11.80
CA LEU A 48 -2.45 -5.37 -13.11
C LEU A 48 -1.65 -4.57 -14.13
N SER A 49 -0.69 -5.21 -14.78
CA SER A 49 0.08 -4.63 -15.87
C SER A 49 0.01 -5.50 -17.12
N ASN A 50 0.15 -4.86 -18.28
CA ASN A 50 0.35 -5.53 -19.54
C ASN A 50 1.77 -5.22 -20.05
N ILE A 51 2.47 -6.24 -20.52
CA ILE A 51 3.79 -6.09 -21.13
C ILE A 51 3.70 -6.46 -22.61
N ARG A 52 4.59 -5.85 -23.41
CA ARG A 52 4.74 -6.15 -24.85
C ARG A 52 3.47 -5.86 -25.64
N SER A 53 2.80 -4.75 -25.31
CA SER A 53 1.64 -4.24 -26.05
C SER A 53 2.03 -4.02 -27.52
N GLY A 54 1.41 -4.77 -28.43
CA GLY A 54 1.67 -4.70 -29.88
C GLY A 54 2.75 -5.67 -30.41
N ALA A 55 3.25 -6.60 -29.60
CA ALA A 55 4.11 -7.70 -30.06
C ALA A 55 3.35 -9.04 -30.07
N LEU A 56 3.87 -10.04 -30.80
CA LEU A 56 3.30 -11.40 -30.85
C LEU A 56 3.21 -12.08 -29.47
N SER A 57 4.07 -11.71 -28.51
CA SER A 57 4.01 -12.21 -27.14
C SER A 57 3.40 -11.17 -26.22
N TYR A 58 2.07 -11.11 -26.15
CA TYR A 58 1.37 -10.24 -25.21
C TYR A 58 1.17 -10.94 -23.86
N GLN A 59 1.41 -10.24 -22.75
CA GLN A 59 1.32 -10.82 -21.41
C GLN A 59 0.59 -9.88 -20.43
N PHE A 60 -0.37 -10.43 -19.69
CA PHE A 60 -0.92 -9.82 -18.48
C PHE A 60 -0.19 -10.33 -17.25
N ILE A 61 0.21 -9.42 -16.37
CA ILE A 61 0.80 -9.73 -15.08
C ILE A 61 -0.05 -9.13 -13.99
N LEU A 62 -0.52 -9.97 -13.07
CA LEU A 62 -1.13 -9.55 -11.82
C LEU A 62 -0.11 -9.77 -10.70
N ALA A 63 0.37 -8.70 -10.10
CA ALA A 63 1.37 -8.74 -9.04
C ALA A 63 0.79 -8.17 -7.73
N ASN A 64 1.10 -8.81 -6.61
CA ASN A 64 0.86 -8.23 -5.29
C ASN A 64 2.09 -7.45 -4.84
N ASN A 65 2.00 -6.12 -4.87
CA ASN A 65 3.05 -5.20 -4.42
C ASN A 65 2.88 -4.82 -2.95
N GLY A 66 1.89 -5.38 -2.24
CA GLY A 66 1.69 -5.19 -0.80
C GLY A 66 2.53 -6.16 0.03
N ILE A 67 2.78 -5.83 1.30
CA ILE A 67 3.54 -6.71 2.21
C ILE A 67 2.68 -7.90 2.67
N GLY A 68 1.36 -7.70 2.79
CA GLY A 68 0.44 -8.78 3.18
C GLY A 68 0.04 -9.68 2.01
N PRO A 69 -0.34 -10.95 2.28
CA PRO A 69 -0.78 -11.88 1.26
C PRO A 69 -2.08 -11.42 0.61
N ALA A 70 -2.08 -11.30 -0.72
CA ALA A 70 -3.30 -11.08 -1.49
C ALA A 70 -3.97 -12.42 -1.79
N VAL A 71 -5.18 -12.62 -1.27
CA VAL A 71 -6.00 -13.81 -1.55
C VAL A 71 -6.97 -13.48 -2.68
N ILE A 72 -6.70 -14.01 -3.87
CA ILE A 72 -7.60 -13.88 -5.03
C ILE A 72 -8.69 -14.94 -4.89
N LYS A 73 -9.95 -14.50 -4.82
CA LYS A 73 -11.11 -15.41 -4.70
C LYS A 73 -11.70 -15.80 -6.05
N GLU A 74 -11.66 -14.86 -7.00
CA GLU A 74 -12.28 -15.02 -8.30
C GLU A 74 -11.60 -14.08 -9.30
N VAL A 75 -11.49 -14.52 -10.55
CA VAL A 75 -11.09 -13.70 -11.70
C VAL A 75 -12.27 -13.73 -12.66
N LYS A 76 -12.67 -12.58 -13.21
CA LYS A 76 -13.74 -12.45 -14.20
C LYS A 76 -13.32 -11.48 -15.28
N ILE A 77 -13.63 -11.79 -16.53
CA ILE A 77 -13.41 -10.90 -17.66
C ILE A 77 -14.77 -10.52 -18.21
N THR A 78 -14.97 -9.24 -18.46
CA THR A 78 -16.24 -8.71 -18.98
C THR A 78 -16.00 -7.99 -20.29
N LYS A 79 -16.72 -8.40 -21.33
CA LYS A 79 -16.74 -7.73 -22.64
C LYS A 79 -18.18 -7.52 -23.05
N GLY A 80 -18.66 -6.28 -22.96
CA GLY A 80 -20.08 -5.99 -23.17
C GLY A 80 -20.93 -6.74 -22.14
N ASP A 81 -21.90 -7.53 -22.62
CA ASP A 81 -22.79 -8.34 -21.79
C ASP A 81 -22.24 -9.75 -21.46
N SER A 82 -21.13 -10.15 -22.08
CA SER A 82 -20.51 -11.46 -21.85
C SER A 82 -19.54 -11.44 -20.67
N VAL A 83 -19.64 -12.45 -19.81
CA VAL A 83 -18.75 -12.66 -18.66
C VAL A 83 -18.05 -14.00 -18.84
N TYR A 84 -16.72 -13.98 -18.81
CA TYR A 84 -15.85 -15.14 -18.94
C TYR A 84 -15.20 -15.46 -17.60
N ALA A 85 -15.06 -16.76 -17.31
CA ALA A 85 -14.51 -17.24 -16.04
C ALA A 85 -12.99 -17.09 -15.97
N ASP A 86 -12.30 -17.15 -17.11
CA ASP A 86 -10.87 -16.90 -17.17
C ASP A 86 -10.42 -16.26 -18.51
N LEU A 87 -9.11 -15.99 -18.59
CA LEU A 87 -8.46 -15.42 -19.78
C LEU A 87 -8.41 -16.40 -20.95
N VAL A 88 -8.43 -17.71 -20.70
CA VAL A 88 -8.32 -18.74 -21.72
C VAL A 88 -9.66 -18.85 -22.44
N ASP A 89 -10.76 -18.99 -21.69
CA ASP A 89 -12.14 -19.00 -22.19
C ASP A 89 -12.42 -17.78 -23.07
N TYR A 90 -11.95 -16.60 -22.64
CA TYR A 90 -12.09 -15.37 -23.41
C TYR A 90 -11.30 -15.39 -24.73
N VAL A 91 -10.08 -15.90 -24.73
CA VAL A 91 -9.22 -15.95 -25.92
C VAL A 91 -9.70 -17.01 -26.92
N ASP A 92 -10.16 -18.16 -26.42
CA ASP A 92 -10.71 -19.24 -27.25
C ASP A 92 -11.99 -18.80 -27.97
N GLU A 93 -12.88 -18.06 -27.30
CA GLU A 93 -14.10 -17.54 -27.96
C GLU A 93 -13.81 -16.42 -28.97
N MET A 94 -12.68 -15.72 -28.84
CA MET A 94 -12.31 -14.66 -29.78
C MET A 94 -11.84 -15.19 -31.14
N ASP A 95 -11.75 -16.51 -31.34
CA ASP A 95 -11.38 -17.19 -32.59
C ASP A 95 -10.17 -16.51 -33.26
N LEU A 96 -9.18 -16.15 -32.44
CA LEU A 96 -7.98 -15.47 -32.90
C LEU A 96 -7.23 -16.42 -33.82
N ILE A 97 -6.86 -15.94 -35.02
CA ILE A 97 -6.09 -16.70 -36.00
C ILE A 97 -4.90 -17.35 -35.28
N GLN A 98 -4.91 -18.69 -35.22
CA GLN A 98 -3.92 -19.48 -34.53
C GLN A 98 -2.60 -19.43 -35.33
N ASP A 99 -1.87 -18.32 -35.25
CA ASP A 99 -0.52 -18.20 -35.81
C ASP A 99 0.46 -18.94 -34.89
N SER A 100 0.49 -20.28 -35.05
CA SER A 100 1.63 -21.18 -34.88
C SER A 100 2.64 -20.82 -33.78
N VAL A 101 2.27 -20.98 -32.50
CA VAL A 101 3.27 -21.03 -31.42
C VAL A 101 3.67 -22.48 -31.19
N TRP A 102 4.82 -22.86 -31.74
CA TRP A 102 5.48 -24.13 -31.47
C TRP A 102 6.03 -24.13 -30.04
N TYR A 103 5.81 -25.24 -29.33
CA TYR A 103 6.19 -25.50 -27.94
C TYR A 103 7.71 -25.39 -27.68
#